data_AF-S2QW49-F1
#
_entry.id   AF-S2QW49-F1
#
_cell.length_a   1.000
_cell.length_b   1.000
_cell.length_c   1.000
_cell.angle_alpha   90.00
_cell.angle_beta   90.00
_cell.angle_gamma   90.00
#
_symmetry.space_group_name_H-M   'P 1'
#
loop_
_entity.id
_entity.type
_entity.pdbx_description
1 polymer ?
#
loop_
_entity_poly.entity_id
_entity_poly.type
_entity_poly.pdbx_seq_one_letter_code
_entity_poly.pdbx_strand_id
1 'polypeptide(L)'
;MRKRYRATLQALNDDCIGRKAHGFANLEVTDDDALQIRIEMFNTPADMTHMAVLEGSVTKAPVAVATAAQDVNHDGVVDEEEAEKVSGKVFVPLDNAPEKLNLIGGKYPEADDNGFYIYQQRVVMSDLREQLLKRYGTDVFNLDNAVMYVDG
;
A
#
# COMPACT_ATOMS: atom_id res chain seq x y z
N MET A 1 1.82 -19.04 13.50
CA MET A 1 0.55 -18.39 13.84
C MET A 1 -0.01 -17.75 12.59
N ARG A 2 -1.19 -18.19 12.13
CA ARG A 2 -1.90 -17.54 11.03
C ARG A 2 -2.53 -16.22 11.49
N LYS A 3 -2.24 -15.11 10.82
CA LYS A 3 -2.86 -13.81 11.11
C LYS A 3 -3.43 -13.19 9.85
N ARG A 4 -4.70 -12.78 9.92
CA ARG A 4 -5.45 -12.22 8.79
C ARG A 4 -5.81 -10.78 9.06
N TYR A 5 -5.66 -9.96 8.05
CA TYR A 5 -6.00 -8.55 8.04
C TYR A 5 -6.94 -8.28 6.87
N ARG A 6 -7.91 -7.41 7.11
CA ARG A 6 -8.86 -6.94 6.11
C ARG A 6 -8.95 -5.43 6.22
N ALA A 7 -8.83 -4.75 5.09
CA ALA A 7 -9.04 -3.32 4.99
C ALA A 7 -10.04 -3.02 3.88
N THR A 8 -10.84 -1.98 4.11
CA THR A 8 -11.64 -1.33 3.05
C THR A 8 -10.85 -0.13 2.57
N LEU A 9 -10.67 -0.04 1.25
CA LEU A 9 -9.98 1.07 0.60
C LEU A 9 -11.04 2.07 0.11
N GLN A 10 -10.77 3.35 0.35
CA GLN A 10 -11.64 4.47 -0.01
C GLN A 10 -10.81 5.55 -0.70
N ALA A 11 -11.44 6.33 -1.58
CA ALA A 11 -10.77 7.42 -2.26
C ALA A 11 -10.33 8.52 -1.29
N LEU A 12 -9.11 9.01 -1.49
CA LEU A 12 -8.54 10.17 -0.78
C LEU A 12 -8.70 11.47 -1.59
N ASN A 13 -8.48 11.40 -2.90
CA ASN A 13 -8.47 12.53 -3.83
C ASN A 13 -9.61 12.43 -4.88
N ASP A 14 -10.82 12.01 -4.48
CA ASP A 14 -11.92 11.70 -5.43
C ASP A 14 -12.35 12.88 -6.30
N ASP A 15 -12.30 14.09 -5.75
CA ASP A 15 -12.61 15.32 -6.48
C ASP A 15 -11.63 15.57 -7.65
N CYS A 16 -10.35 15.21 -7.50
CA CYS A 16 -9.33 15.39 -8.54
C CYS A 16 -9.44 14.31 -9.63
N ILE A 17 -9.61 13.04 -9.24
CA ILE A 17 -9.65 11.91 -10.18
C ILE A 17 -11.01 11.77 -10.89
N GLY A 18 -12.05 12.48 -10.43
CA GLY A 18 -13.41 12.44 -11.01
C GLY A 18 -14.10 11.08 -10.88
N ARG A 19 -13.56 10.19 -10.06
CA ARG A 19 -14.03 8.82 -9.80
C ARG A 19 -13.99 8.52 -8.31
N LYS A 20 -14.85 7.63 -7.85
CA LYS A 20 -14.88 7.17 -6.45
C LYS A 20 -14.25 5.78 -6.34
N ALA A 21 -12.93 5.75 -6.45
CA ALA A 21 -12.14 4.54 -6.28
C ALA A 21 -12.41 3.92 -4.90
N HIS A 22 -12.59 2.62 -4.85
CA HIS A 22 -12.79 1.88 -3.61
C HIS A 22 -12.36 0.42 -3.79
N GLY A 23 -12.17 -0.30 -2.69
CA GLY A 23 -11.72 -1.67 -2.78
C GLY A 23 -11.59 -2.39 -1.45
N PHE A 24 -10.99 -3.58 -1.54
CA PHE A 24 -10.76 -4.45 -0.40
C PHE A 24 -9.34 -5.01 -0.46
N ALA A 25 -8.61 -4.92 0.64
CA ALA A 25 -7.33 -5.59 0.82
C ALA A 25 -7.46 -6.72 1.83
N ASN A 26 -7.00 -7.90 1.45
CA ASN A 26 -6.90 -9.08 2.31
C ASN A 26 -5.42 -9.46 2.39
N LEU A 27 -4.88 -9.45 3.61
CA LEU A 27 -3.50 -9.88 3.87
C LEU A 27 -3.53 -11.03 4.86
N GLU A 28 -2.72 -12.04 4.60
CA GLU A 28 -2.62 -13.20 5.47
C GLU A 28 -1.15 -13.61 5.65
N VAL A 29 -0.68 -13.51 6.89
CA VAL A 29 0.57 -14.14 7.32
C VAL A 29 0.26 -15.59 7.65
N THR A 30 0.90 -16.51 6.94
CA THR A 30 0.70 -17.96 7.06
C THR A 30 1.81 -18.61 7.89
N ASP A 31 1.58 -19.86 8.29
CA ASP A 31 2.54 -20.61 9.11
C ASP A 31 3.78 -21.08 8.31
N ASP A 32 3.67 -21.14 6.98
CA ASP A 32 4.71 -21.55 6.04
C ASP A 32 5.54 -20.36 5.51
N ASP A 33 5.80 -19.38 6.39
CA ASP A 33 6.65 -18.20 6.14
C ASP A 33 6.23 -17.38 4.91
N ALA A 34 4.93 -17.17 4.73
CA ALA A 34 4.44 -16.36 3.62
C ALA A 34 3.45 -15.28 4.04
N LEU A 35 3.44 -14.22 3.25
CA LEU A 35 2.42 -13.18 3.24
C LEU A 35 1.64 -13.32 1.93
N GLN A 36 0.39 -13.75 2.03
CA GLN A 36 -0.55 -13.76 0.92
C GLN A 36 -1.26 -12.41 0.89
N ILE A 37 -1.24 -11.75 -0.27
CA ILE A 37 -1.86 -10.45 -0.46
C ILE A 37 -2.84 -10.57 -1.61
N ARG A 38 -4.06 -10.07 -1.39
CA ARG A 38 -5.04 -9.88 -2.45
C ARG A 38 -5.73 -8.53 -2.28
N ILE A 39 -5.67 -7.70 -3.31
CA ILE A 39 -6.34 -6.40 -3.37
C ILE A 39 -7.28 -6.42 -4.57
N GLU A 40 -8.51 -6.00 -4.34
CA GLU A 40 -9.49 -5.73 -5.40
C GLU A 40 -9.81 -4.25 -5.38
N MET A 41 -9.71 -3.61 -6.52
CA MET A 41 -10.05 -2.20 -6.68
C MET A 41 -11.11 -2.04 -7.77
N PHE A 42 -11.98 -1.06 -7.57
CA PHE A 42 -13.12 -0.74 -8.41
C PHE A 42 -13.16 0.77 -8.64
N ASN A 43 -13.72 1.18 -9.78
CA ASN A 43 -13.87 2.59 -10.16
C ASN A 43 -12.56 3.39 -10.11
N THR A 44 -11.42 2.74 -10.36
CA THR A 44 -10.14 3.42 -10.52
C THR A 44 -10.03 4.05 -11.91
N PRO A 45 -9.15 5.03 -12.14
CA PRO A 45 -8.78 5.43 -13.50
C PRO A 45 -8.39 4.23 -14.38
N ALA A 46 -9.01 4.12 -15.55
CA ALA A 46 -8.74 3.04 -16.51
C ALA A 46 -7.47 3.31 -17.31
N ASP A 47 -6.94 2.27 -17.98
CA ASP A 47 -5.79 2.36 -18.91
C ASP A 47 -4.51 2.93 -18.28
N MET A 48 -4.35 2.73 -16.96
CA MET A 48 -3.14 3.11 -16.25
C MET A 48 -2.79 2.18 -15.10
N THR A 49 -1.51 2.22 -14.77
CA THR A 49 -0.91 1.43 -13.69
C THR A 49 -1.28 1.99 -12.33
N HIS A 50 -1.65 1.12 -11.41
CA HIS A 50 -2.00 1.46 -10.02
C HIS A 50 -0.96 0.94 -9.04
N MET A 51 -0.17 1.85 -8.46
CA MET A 51 0.87 1.53 -7.50
C MET A 51 0.28 1.43 -6.10
N ALA A 52 0.27 0.22 -5.52
CA ALA A 52 -0.10 0.05 -4.13
C ALA A 52 1.15 -0.03 -3.24
N VAL A 53 1.09 0.59 -2.06
CA VAL A 53 2.21 0.59 -1.09
C VAL A 53 1.66 0.37 0.31
N LEU A 54 2.31 -0.49 1.10
CA LEU A 54 2.12 -0.52 2.55
C LEU A 54 3.07 0.46 3.20
N GLU A 55 2.53 1.28 4.10
CA GLU A 55 3.29 2.29 4.82
C GLU A 55 3.27 2.06 6.33
N GLY A 56 4.38 2.38 6.98
CA GLY A 56 4.52 2.27 8.43
C GLY A 56 5.67 3.10 9.00
N SER A 57 5.96 2.85 10.28
CA SER A 57 6.99 3.59 11.03
C SER A 57 8.21 2.73 11.35
N VAL A 58 9.39 3.36 11.33
CA VAL A 58 10.65 2.75 11.77
C VAL A 58 10.64 2.35 13.26
N THR A 59 9.77 2.98 14.06
CA THR A 59 9.60 2.65 15.48
C THR A 59 8.50 1.60 15.73
N LYS A 60 7.88 1.10 14.66
CA LYS A 60 6.66 0.28 14.69
C LYS A 60 5.46 0.93 15.39
N ALA A 61 5.50 2.23 15.68
CA ALA A 61 4.34 2.95 16.21
C ALA A 61 3.17 2.91 15.19
N PRO A 62 1.91 2.89 15.66
CA PRO A 62 0.76 3.07 14.78
C PRO A 62 0.89 4.35 13.96
N VAL A 63 0.63 4.22 12.67
CA VAL A 63 0.54 5.34 11.74
C VAL A 63 -0.92 5.61 11.40
N ALA A 64 -1.23 6.78 10.84
CA ALA A 64 -2.58 7.18 10.49
C ALA A 64 -2.77 7.24 8.97
N VAL A 65 -4.01 6.99 8.55
CA VAL A 65 -4.43 7.22 7.16
C VAL A 65 -4.55 8.73 6.96
N ALA A 66 -3.98 9.23 5.87
CA ALA A 66 -4.11 10.62 5.48
C ALA A 66 -5.56 10.97 5.17
N THR A 67 -5.88 12.24 5.35
CA THR A 67 -7.19 12.84 5.10
C THR A 67 -6.98 14.16 4.38
N ALA A 68 -8.05 14.79 3.91
CA ALA A 68 -7.99 16.14 3.34
C ALA A 68 -7.34 17.18 4.26
N ALA A 69 -7.18 16.91 5.57
CA ALA A 69 -6.44 17.79 6.47
C ALA A 69 -4.92 17.78 6.23
N GLN A 70 -4.40 16.82 5.46
CA GLN A 70 -2.99 16.73 5.08
C GLN A 70 -2.65 17.53 3.81
N ASP A 71 -3.65 18.02 3.06
CA ASP A 71 -3.47 18.98 1.95
C ASP A 71 -3.05 20.35 2.51
N VAL A 72 -1.75 20.49 2.75
CA VAL A 72 -1.11 21.67 3.35
C VAL A 72 -0.85 22.73 2.30
N ASN A 73 -0.58 22.33 1.07
CA ASN A 73 -0.32 23.26 -0.03
C ASN A 73 -1.62 23.84 -0.63
N HIS A 74 -2.77 23.24 -0.31
CA HIS A 74 -4.12 23.61 -0.73
C HIS A 74 -4.36 23.52 -2.24
N ASP A 75 -3.74 22.54 -2.90
CA ASP A 75 -3.94 22.26 -4.33
C ASP A 75 -5.11 21.28 -4.60
N GLY A 76 -5.73 20.74 -3.54
CA GLY A 76 -6.85 19.81 -3.62
C GLY A 76 -6.43 18.35 -3.78
N VAL A 77 -5.14 18.03 -3.64
CA VAL A 77 -4.58 16.68 -3.74
C VAL A 77 -3.69 16.43 -2.53
N VAL A 78 -4.01 15.39 -1.76
CA VAL A 78 -3.07 14.87 -0.76
C VAL A 78 -2.06 14.00 -1.48
N ASP A 79 -0.81 14.46 -1.57
CA ASP A 79 0.30 13.74 -2.20
C ASP A 79 1.11 12.86 -1.21
N GLU A 80 2.13 12.17 -1.72
CA GLU A 80 3.02 11.30 -0.92
C GLU A 80 3.73 12.09 0.20
N GLU A 81 4.29 13.27 -0.10
CA GLU A 81 5.02 14.08 0.90
C GLU A 81 4.10 14.54 2.03
N GLU A 82 2.83 14.81 1.72
CA GLU A 82 1.80 15.16 2.67
C GLU A 82 1.29 13.96 3.49
N ALA A 83 1.04 12.82 2.82
CA ALA A 83 0.60 11.59 3.47
C ALA A 83 1.66 11.05 4.45
N GLU A 84 2.94 11.03 4.04
CA GLU A 84 4.08 10.54 4.83
C GLU A 84 4.17 11.15 6.24
N LYS A 85 3.68 12.39 6.41
CA LYS A 85 3.67 13.09 7.71
C LYS A 85 2.86 12.36 8.77
N VAL A 86 1.88 11.56 8.35
CA VAL A 86 1.01 10.79 9.23
C VAL A 86 1.13 9.27 9.06
N SER A 87 1.52 8.79 7.87
CA SER A 87 1.66 7.36 7.55
C SER A 87 3.08 6.79 7.75
N GLY A 88 4.07 7.66 7.95
CA GLY A 88 5.46 7.24 8.18
C GLY A 88 6.28 7.14 6.89
N LYS A 89 7.47 6.52 6.97
CA LYS A 89 8.48 6.45 5.88
C LYS A 89 9.02 5.04 5.63
N VAL A 90 8.36 4.03 6.19
CA VAL A 90 8.65 2.62 5.85
C VAL A 90 7.73 2.22 4.72
N PHE A 91 8.27 1.83 3.57
CA PHE A 91 7.51 1.52 2.37
C PHE A 91 7.74 0.06 1.97
N VAL A 92 6.65 -0.66 1.69
CA VAL A 92 6.68 -1.94 0.99
C VAL A 92 5.85 -1.80 -0.28
N PRO A 93 6.49 -1.60 -1.44
CA PRO A 93 5.81 -1.57 -2.73
C PRO A 93 5.12 -2.91 -2.99
N LEU A 94 3.87 -2.88 -3.43
CA LEU A 94 3.10 -4.07 -3.78
C LEU A 94 3.12 -4.30 -5.29
N ASP A 95 4.33 -4.48 -5.81
CA ASP A 95 4.60 -4.79 -7.21
C ASP A 95 4.75 -6.31 -7.41
N ASN A 96 5.36 -6.72 -8.52
CA ASN A 96 5.64 -8.12 -8.81
C ASN A 96 6.77 -8.75 -7.97
N ALA A 97 7.47 -8.00 -7.12
CA ALA A 97 8.52 -8.48 -6.21
C ALA A 97 8.67 -7.60 -4.94
N PRO A 98 7.66 -7.56 -4.03
CA PRO A 98 7.63 -6.64 -2.90
C PRO A 98 8.84 -6.71 -1.98
N GLU A 99 9.44 -7.89 -1.83
CA GLU A 99 10.65 -8.11 -1.03
C GLU A 99 11.86 -7.32 -1.55
N LYS A 100 11.87 -6.88 -2.81
CA LYS A 100 12.97 -6.07 -3.35
C LYS A 100 12.92 -4.61 -2.91
N LEU A 101 11.81 -4.17 -2.31
CA LEU A 101 11.60 -2.80 -1.82
C LEU A 101 11.91 -1.73 -2.88
N ASN A 102 11.63 -2.03 -4.15
CA ASN A 102 11.91 -1.14 -5.27
C ASN A 102 10.62 -0.50 -5.78
N LEU A 103 10.43 0.79 -5.49
CA LEU A 103 9.26 1.54 -5.91
C LEU A 103 9.28 1.81 -7.43
N ILE A 104 10.47 2.10 -7.98
CA ILE A 104 10.61 2.54 -9.38
C ILE A 104 10.98 1.36 -10.29
N GLY A 105 10.19 1.15 -11.35
CA GLY A 105 10.43 0.09 -12.33
C GLY A 105 9.91 -1.30 -11.91
N GLY A 106 9.18 -1.38 -10.80
CA GLY A 106 8.32 -2.51 -10.47
C GLY A 106 7.17 -2.66 -11.46
N LYS A 107 6.58 -3.86 -11.55
CA LYS A 107 5.36 -4.09 -12.32
C LYS A 107 4.15 -4.15 -11.41
N TYR A 108 3.21 -3.27 -11.65
CA TYR A 108 1.97 -3.11 -10.89
C TYR A 108 0.76 -3.48 -11.77
N PRO A 109 -0.42 -3.74 -11.18
CA PRO A 109 -1.62 -4.00 -11.96
C PRO A 109 -2.06 -2.77 -12.75
N GLU A 110 -2.68 -3.02 -13.89
CA GLU A 110 -3.36 -2.02 -14.71
C GLU A 110 -4.87 -2.27 -14.60
N ALA A 111 -5.64 -1.20 -14.46
CA ALA A 111 -7.10 -1.30 -14.44
C ALA A 111 -7.66 -1.60 -15.83
N ASP A 112 -8.70 -2.43 -15.89
CA ASP A 112 -9.48 -2.59 -17.12
C ASP A 112 -10.28 -1.31 -17.46
N ASP A 113 -10.97 -1.32 -18.61
CA ASP A 113 -11.80 -0.21 -19.08
C ASP A 113 -12.87 0.24 -18.06
N ASN A 114 -13.28 -0.64 -17.14
CA ASN A 114 -14.26 -0.34 -16.09
C ASN A 114 -13.61 0.20 -14.79
N GLY A 115 -12.28 0.34 -14.76
CA GLY A 115 -11.54 0.74 -13.57
C GLY A 115 -11.40 -0.39 -12.54
N PHE A 116 -11.50 -1.65 -12.97
CA PHE A 116 -11.34 -2.82 -12.10
C PHE A 116 -9.95 -3.44 -12.28
N TYR A 117 -9.34 -3.84 -11.16
CA TYR A 117 -8.19 -4.74 -11.19
C TYR A 117 -8.10 -5.60 -9.93
N ILE A 118 -7.30 -6.66 -10.04
CA ILE A 118 -6.88 -7.49 -8.91
C ILE A 118 -5.36 -7.49 -8.85
N TYR A 119 -4.82 -7.16 -7.68
CA TYR A 119 -3.45 -7.50 -7.33
C TYR A 119 -3.45 -8.76 -6.46
N GLN A 120 -2.58 -9.71 -6.79
CA GLN A 120 -2.38 -10.89 -5.97
C GLN A 120 -0.90 -11.27 -5.95
N GLN A 121 -0.36 -11.46 -4.74
CA GLN A 121 1.03 -11.83 -4.55
C GLN A 121 1.21 -12.76 -3.36
N ARG A 122 2.22 -13.61 -3.44
CA ARG A 122 2.72 -14.39 -2.31
C ARG A 122 4.18 -14.01 -2.07
N VAL A 123 4.44 -13.40 -0.94
CA VAL A 123 5.79 -12.93 -0.55
C VAL A 123 6.35 -13.85 0.53
N VAL A 124 7.63 -14.20 0.43
CA VAL A 124 8.33 -14.93 1.50
C VAL A 124 8.61 -13.95 2.63
N MET A 125 8.11 -14.27 3.83
CA MET A 125 8.11 -13.34 4.97
C MET A 125 9.51 -13.12 5.53
N SER A 126 10.34 -14.15 5.60
CA SER A 126 11.74 -14.02 6.00
C SER A 126 12.53 -13.11 5.05
N ASP A 127 12.39 -13.28 3.73
CA ASP A 127 13.05 -12.45 2.72
C ASP A 127 12.62 -10.98 2.85
N LEU A 128 11.32 -10.71 2.93
CA LEU A 128 10.80 -9.34 3.10
C LEU A 128 11.36 -8.68 4.37
N ARG A 129 11.35 -9.41 5.49
CA ARG A 129 11.89 -8.90 6.77
C ARG A 129 13.38 -8.65 6.72
N GLU A 130 14.15 -9.52 6.05
CA GLU A 130 15.59 -9.34 5.88
C GLU A 130 15.87 -8.06 5.06
N GLN A 131 15.13 -7.84 3.98
CA GLN A 131 15.29 -6.67 3.12
C GLN A 131 14.89 -5.38 3.85
N LEU A 132 13.81 -5.41 4.63
CA LEU A 132 13.41 -4.30 5.50
C LEU A 132 14.48 -4.01 6.56
N LEU A 133 15.03 -5.03 7.20
CA LEU A 133 16.12 -4.89 8.17
C LEU A 133 17.37 -4.27 7.52
N LYS A 134 17.75 -4.71 6.32
CA LYS A 134 18.86 -4.13 5.55
C LYS A 134 18.61 -2.65 5.21
N ARG A 135 17.37 -2.31 4.81
CA ARG A 135 17.01 -0.97 4.36
C ARG A 135 16.87 0.05 5.50
N TYR A 136 16.34 -0.38 6.64
CA TYR A 136 15.98 0.49 7.76
C TYR A 136 16.84 0.29 9.02
N GLY A 137 17.72 -0.71 9.04
CA GLY A 137 18.64 -0.98 10.14
C GLY A 137 18.01 -1.58 11.40
N THR A 138 16.69 -1.81 11.40
CA THR A 138 15.94 -2.43 12.48
C THR A 138 14.78 -3.25 11.91
N ASP A 139 14.23 -4.17 12.70
CA ASP A 139 12.97 -4.81 12.35
C ASP A 139 11.85 -3.77 12.43
N VAL A 140 11.19 -3.51 11.29
CA VAL A 140 10.13 -2.51 11.14
C VAL A 140 8.79 -3.12 10.71
N PHE A 141 8.75 -4.40 10.33
CA PHE A 141 7.55 -4.99 9.75
C PHE A 141 6.44 -5.14 10.80
N ASN A 142 5.33 -4.44 10.61
CA ASN A 142 4.16 -4.54 11.48
C ASN A 142 2.86 -4.15 10.75
N LEU A 143 2.07 -5.16 10.35
CA LEU A 143 0.78 -4.94 9.67
C LEU A 143 -0.33 -4.42 10.61
N ASP A 144 -0.20 -4.53 11.94
CA ASP A 144 -1.20 -3.96 12.86
C ASP A 144 -1.20 -2.43 12.85
N ASN A 145 -0.05 -1.86 12.47
CA ASN A 145 0.27 -0.44 12.60
C ASN A 145 0.60 0.17 11.24
N ALA A 146 0.21 -0.49 10.15
CA ALA A 146 0.45 -0.06 8.78
C ALA A 146 -0.82 0.47 8.12
N VAL A 147 -0.63 1.33 7.13
CA VAL A 147 -1.69 1.79 6.21
C VAL A 147 -1.36 1.35 4.78
N MET A 148 -2.33 1.45 3.89
CA MET A 148 -2.16 1.12 2.47
C MET A 148 -2.64 2.31 1.64
N TYR A 149 -1.80 2.75 0.72
CA TYR A 149 -2.20 3.67 -0.35
C TYR A 149 -2.19 2.97 -1.70
N VAL A 150 -2.97 3.52 -2.61
CA VAL A 150 -3.08 3.10 -4.00
C VAL A 150 -3.03 4.37 -4.84
N ASP A 151 -1.95 4.52 -5.59
CA ASP A 151 -1.68 5.68 -6.43
C ASP A 151 -1.93 5.33 -7.89
N GLY A 152 -2.51 6.27 -8.64
CA GLY A 152 -2.80 6.14 -10.06
C GLY A 152 -3.88 7.10 -10.48
#